data_AF-A0A1Q5CN32-F1
#
_entry.id   AF-A0A1Q5CN32-F1
#
_cell.length_a   1.000
_cell.length_b   1.000
_cell.length_c   1.000
_cell.angle_alpha   90.00
_cell.angle_beta   90.00
_cell.angle_gamma   90.00
#
_symmetry.space_group_name_H-M   'P 1'
#
loop_
_entity.id
_entity.type
_entity.pdbx_description
1 polymer ?
#
loop_
_entity_poly.entity_id
_entity_poly.type
_entity_poly.pdbx_seq_one_letter_code
_entity_poly.pdbx_strand_id
1 'polypeptide(L)'
;MSHSTWQKSSYCGEGDSCIHVRSTATAVHLTESSDPTDSILTLAPTTFGALLTALKANAHPAPVQVTFTPVNDAGAPVRVHGPGVHGPVVTTDRQKWDAFVLGVKAGEFDHFVDA
;
A
#
# COMPACT_ATOMS: atom_id res chain seq x y z
N MET A 1 15.68 14.38 14.13
CA MET A 1 14.89 13.30 14.75
C MET A 1 13.83 12.90 13.73
N SER A 2 14.19 12.05 12.76
CA SER A 2 13.25 11.61 11.71
C SER A 2 12.28 10.61 12.32
N HIS A 3 11.20 11.16 12.86
CA HIS A 3 10.01 10.40 13.24
C HIS A 3 9.62 9.52 12.05
N SER A 4 9.55 8.21 12.24
CA SER A 4 8.86 7.28 11.33
C SER A 4 7.36 7.61 11.33
N THR A 5 6.98 8.77 10.81
CA THR A 5 5.59 9.17 10.63
C THR A 5 5.00 8.39 9.47
N TRP A 6 3.76 7.98 9.63
CA TRP A 6 2.96 7.45 8.53
C TRP A 6 2.89 8.49 7.40
N GLN A 7 3.21 8.06 6.20
CA GLN A 7 3.09 8.85 4.97
C GLN A 7 1.92 8.34 4.14
N LYS A 8 1.11 9.26 3.62
CA LYS A 8 0.11 8.99 2.58
C LYS A 8 0.58 9.55 1.23
N SER A 9 -0.03 9.07 0.14
CA SER A 9 0.21 9.62 -1.21
C SER A 9 -0.21 11.09 -1.29
N SER A 10 0.50 11.94 -2.04
CA SER A 10 0.07 13.34 -2.26
C SER A 10 -1.21 13.44 -3.11
N TYR A 11 -1.51 12.37 -3.87
CA TYR A 11 -2.74 12.23 -4.66
C TYR A 11 -3.96 11.83 -3.80
N CYS A 12 -3.75 11.54 -2.52
CA CYS A 12 -4.84 11.31 -1.58
C CYS A 12 -5.48 12.64 -1.16
N GLY A 13 -6.78 12.80 -1.46
CA GLY A 13 -7.57 13.96 -1.10
C GLY A 13 -7.56 14.29 0.40
N GLU A 14 -7.92 15.52 0.73
CA GLU A 14 -8.07 15.95 2.12
C GLU A 14 -9.36 15.38 2.70
N GLY A 15 -9.27 14.65 3.82
CA GLY A 15 -10.40 13.96 4.44
C GLY A 15 -10.69 12.54 3.91
N ASP A 16 -9.98 12.10 2.86
CA ASP A 16 -10.05 10.71 2.40
C ASP A 16 -9.16 9.80 3.26
N SER A 17 -9.74 8.72 3.78
CA SER A 17 -8.95 7.61 4.30
C SER A 17 -8.10 7.06 3.17
N CYS A 18 -6.81 6.83 3.40
CA CYS A 18 -5.90 6.41 2.35
C CYS A 18 -4.95 5.34 2.87
N ILE A 19 -4.24 4.71 1.94
CA ILE A 19 -3.13 3.84 2.29
C ILE A 19 -2.03 4.70 2.91
N HIS A 20 -1.66 4.34 4.13
CA HIS A 20 -0.57 4.91 4.89
C HIS A 20 0.59 3.92 4.90
N VAL A 21 1.80 4.43 4.68
CA VAL A 21 3.04 3.65 4.65
C VAL A 21 3.99 4.20 5.72
N ARG A 22 4.69 3.30 6.42
CA ARG A 22 5.72 3.67 7.39
C ARG A 22 6.86 2.66 7.37
N SER A 23 8.10 3.11 7.28
CA SER A 23 9.26 2.25 7.52
C SER A 23 9.68 2.23 8.99
N THR A 24 10.25 1.11 9.37
CA THR A 24 11.04 0.88 10.59
C THR A 24 12.44 0.43 10.18
N ALA A 25 13.31 0.16 11.16
CA ALA A 25 14.66 -0.32 10.88
C ALA A 25 14.69 -1.65 10.09
N THR A 26 13.64 -2.46 10.16
CA THR A 26 13.64 -3.83 9.57
C THR A 26 12.42 -4.16 8.72
N ALA A 27 11.41 -3.28 8.68
CA ALA A 27 10.16 -3.56 8.00
C ALA A 27 9.47 -2.30 7.47
N VAL A 28 8.62 -2.47 6.46
CA VAL A 28 7.68 -1.48 5.95
C VAL A 28 6.27 -1.90 6.33
N HIS A 29 5.53 -0.99 6.95
CA HIS A 29 4.14 -1.19 7.33
C HIS A 29 3.20 -0.47 6.38
N LEU A 30 2.08 -1.11 6.04
CA LEU A 30 0.98 -0.50 5.30
C LEU A 30 -0.32 -0.68 6.08
N THR A 31 -1.16 0.35 6.09
CA THR A 31 -2.50 0.31 6.69
C THR A 31 -3.43 1.27 5.95
N GLU A 32 -4.74 1.10 6.09
CA GLU A 32 -5.74 2.03 5.55
C GLU A 32 -6.72 2.38 6.68
N SER A 33 -6.98 3.68 6.87
CA SER A 33 -7.66 4.17 8.08
C SER A 33 -9.17 3.89 8.13
N SER A 34 -9.78 3.53 7.00
CA SER A 34 -11.16 3.06 6.91
C SER A 34 -11.27 1.54 6.81
N ASP A 35 -10.17 0.80 6.95
CA ASP A 35 -10.18 -0.64 6.95
C ASP A 35 -10.93 -1.10 8.22
N PRO A 36 -12.09 -1.74 8.10
CA PRO A 36 -12.86 -2.18 9.26
C PRO A 36 -12.14 -3.25 10.08
N THR A 37 -11.05 -3.82 9.55
CA THR A 37 -10.22 -4.80 10.25
C THR A 37 -9.06 -4.16 11.02
N ASP A 38 -8.84 -2.84 10.87
CA ASP A 38 -7.69 -2.11 11.44
C ASP A 38 -6.35 -2.84 11.18
N SER A 39 -6.25 -3.51 10.03
CA SER A 39 -5.09 -4.35 9.71
C SER A 39 -3.86 -3.51 9.40
N ILE A 40 -2.71 -4.01 9.85
CA ILE A 40 -1.39 -3.48 9.48
C ILE A 40 -0.62 -4.59 8.76
N LEU A 41 -0.43 -4.40 7.46
CA LEU A 41 0.47 -5.22 6.67
C LEU A 41 1.91 -4.93 7.08
N THR A 42 2.70 -5.97 7.31
CA THR A 42 4.14 -5.83 7.59
C THR A 42 4.92 -6.56 6.50
N LEU A 43 5.76 -5.82 5.78
CA LEU A 43 6.56 -6.31 4.66
C LEU A 43 8.04 -6.10 4.96
N ALA A 44 8.89 -7.01 4.48
CA ALA A 44 10.32 -6.72 4.39
C ALA A 44 10.56 -5.58 3.37
N PRO A 45 11.61 -4.75 3.53
CA PRO A 45 11.93 -3.68 2.58
C PRO A 45 12.10 -4.19 1.14
N THR A 46 12.69 -5.37 0.95
CA THR A 46 12.84 -6.01 -0.37
C THR A 46 11.49 -6.40 -0.98
N THR A 47 10.56 -6.91 -0.17
CA THR A 47 9.19 -7.23 -0.58
C THR A 47 8.41 -5.96 -0.97
N PHE A 48 8.58 -4.88 -0.21
CA PHE A 48 7.97 -3.59 -0.54
C PHE A 48 8.57 -3.01 -1.82
N GLY A 49 9.89 -3.10 -2.01
CA GLY A 49 10.54 -2.69 -3.26
C GLY A 49 10.01 -3.43 -4.49
N ALA A 50 9.83 -4.76 -4.38
CA ALA A 50 9.21 -5.56 -5.44
C ALA A 50 7.76 -5.11 -5.74
N LEU A 51 7.00 -4.71 -4.72
CA LEU A 51 5.68 -4.11 -4.90
C LEU A 51 5.77 -2.79 -5.68
N LEU A 52 6.64 -1.86 -5.28
CA LEU A 52 6.82 -0.59 -5.98
C LEU A 52 7.20 -0.79 -7.46
N THR A 53 8.18 -1.67 -7.73
CA THR A 53 8.60 -2.00 -9.09
C THR A 53 7.45 -2.57 -9.93
N ALA A 54 6.68 -3.51 -9.38
CA ALA A 54 5.54 -4.09 -10.09
C ALA A 54 4.47 -3.04 -10.42
N LEU A 55 4.11 -2.18 -9.46
CA LEU A 55 3.10 -1.13 -9.67
C LEU A 55 3.55 -0.07 -10.69
N LYS A 56 4.84 0.30 -10.67
CA LYS A 56 5.44 1.18 -11.70
C LYS A 56 5.36 0.57 -13.10
N ALA A 57 5.58 -0.75 -13.21
CA ALA A 57 5.49 -1.50 -14.46
C ALA A 57 4.05 -1.88 -14.87
N ASN A 58 3.03 -1.57 -14.05
CA ASN A 58 1.66 -2.07 -14.20
C ASN A 58 1.58 -3.62 -14.24
N ALA A 59 2.44 -4.28 -13.48
CA ALA A 59 2.50 -5.73 -13.33
C ALA A 59 1.92 -6.18 -11.98
N HIS A 60 1.59 -7.47 -11.88
CA HIS A 60 1.16 -8.06 -10.61
C HIS A 60 2.36 -8.28 -9.66
N PRO A 61 2.28 -7.87 -8.39
CA PRO A 61 3.38 -8.09 -7.44
C PRO A 61 3.38 -9.55 -6.97
N ALA A 62 4.51 -10.24 -7.10
CA ALA A 62 4.58 -11.68 -6.83
C ALA A 62 4.53 -12.09 -5.34
N PRO A 63 5.01 -11.31 -4.35
CA PRO A 63 4.78 -11.65 -2.94
C PRO A 63 3.56 -10.94 -2.32
N VAL A 64 3.07 -9.85 -2.91
CA VAL A 64 1.93 -9.07 -2.41
C VAL A 64 0.78 -9.22 -3.39
N GLN A 65 -0.26 -9.96 -3.00
CA GLN A 65 -1.41 -10.19 -3.88
C GLN A 65 -2.38 -9.02 -3.75
N VAL A 66 -2.79 -8.45 -4.88
CA VAL A 66 -3.80 -7.37 -4.93
C VAL A 66 -5.04 -7.93 -5.62
N THR A 67 -6.12 -8.05 -4.87
CA THR A 67 -7.39 -8.62 -5.35
C THR A 67 -8.40 -7.51 -5.52
N PHE A 68 -8.92 -7.34 -6.74
CA PHE A 68 -10.00 -6.42 -7.06
C PHE A 68 -11.33 -7.15 -7.05
N THR A 69 -12.36 -6.54 -6.47
CA THR A 69 -13.72 -7.03 -6.67
C THR A 69 -14.19 -6.80 -8.11
N PRO A 70 -15.10 -7.63 -8.65
CA PRO A 70 -15.56 -7.52 -10.04
C PRO A 70 -16.33 -6.22 -10.33
N VAL A 71 -16.81 -5.54 -9.29
CA VAL A 71 -17.47 -4.23 -9.38
C VAL A 71 -16.42 -3.15 -9.71
N ASN A 72 -16.67 -2.32 -10.72
CA ASN A 72 -15.73 -1.32 -11.22
C ASN A 72 -16.07 0.12 -10.79
N ASP A 73 -16.60 0.27 -9.58
CA ASP A 73 -16.89 1.57 -8.99
C ASP A 73 -15.71 2.08 -8.15
N ALA A 74 -15.61 3.40 -7.98
CA ALA A 74 -14.55 4.04 -7.20
C ALA A 74 -14.46 3.50 -5.76
N GLY A 75 -15.59 3.21 -5.13
CA GLY A 75 -15.69 2.64 -3.78
C GLY A 75 -15.61 1.11 -3.72
N ALA A 76 -15.38 0.42 -4.85
CA ALA A 76 -15.30 -1.04 -4.86
C ALA A 76 -14.05 -1.50 -4.09
N PRO A 77 -14.18 -2.50 -3.20
CA PRO A 77 -13.07 -2.87 -2.33
C PRO A 77 -11.94 -3.54 -3.10
N VAL A 78 -10.72 -3.18 -2.68
CA VAL A 78 -9.45 -3.74 -3.12
C VAL A 78 -8.75 -4.32 -1.88
N ARG A 79 -8.31 -5.57 -1.98
CA ARG A 79 -7.64 -6.27 -0.87
C ARG A 79 -6.17 -6.45 -1.18
N VAL A 80 -5.32 -5.92 -0.30
CA VAL A 80 -3.87 -6.06 -0.38
C VAL A 80 -3.43 -7.12 0.63
N HIS A 81 -3.04 -8.28 0.11
CA HIS A 81 -2.66 -9.43 0.92
C HIS A 81 -1.14 -9.47 1.08
N GLY A 82 -0.70 -9.67 2.31
CA GLY A 82 0.69 -9.94 2.61
C GLY A 82 1.15 -11.29 2.05
N PRO A 83 2.46 -11.52 1.98
CA PRO A 83 2.98 -12.83 1.61
C PRO A 83 2.49 -13.91 2.60
N GLY A 84 2.16 -15.09 2.08
CA GLY A 84 1.73 -16.27 2.85
C GLY A 84 0.21 -16.51 2.84
N VAL A 85 -0.19 -17.77 3.04
CA VAL A 85 -1.59 -18.24 2.93
C VAL A 85 -2.56 -17.65 3.96
N HIS A 86 -2.02 -17.16 5.09
CA HIS A 86 -2.77 -16.45 6.13
C HIS A 86 -2.17 -15.07 6.40
N GLY A 87 -1.55 -14.46 5.39
CA GLY A 87 -0.99 -13.12 5.51
C GLY A 87 -2.07 -12.10 5.91
N PRO A 88 -1.70 -11.04 6.66
CA PRO A 88 -2.62 -9.95 6.95
C PRO A 88 -3.16 -9.33 5.65
N VAL A 89 -4.39 -8.84 5.70
CA VAL A 89 -5.09 -8.26 4.55
C VAL A 89 -5.50 -6.85 4.91
N VAL A 90 -4.98 -5.87 4.17
CA VAL A 90 -5.45 -4.49 4.26
C VAL A 90 -6.54 -4.30 3.21
N THR A 91 -7.68 -3.76 3.64
CA THR A 91 -8.80 -3.43 2.75
C THR A 91 -8.79 -1.94 2.43
N THR A 92 -8.84 -1.60 1.15
CA THR A 92 -9.02 -0.23 0.64
C THR A 92 -10.09 -0.23 -0.46
N ASP A 93 -10.26 0.86 -1.19
CA ASP A 93 -11.11 0.93 -2.37
C ASP A 93 -10.31 1.34 -3.63
N ARG A 94 -10.95 1.26 -4.80
CA ARG A 94 -10.29 1.54 -6.09
C ARG A 94 -9.73 2.95 -6.16
N GLN A 95 -10.50 3.95 -5.74
CA GLN A 95 -10.06 5.35 -5.78
C GLN A 95 -8.79 5.57 -4.96
N LYS A 96 -8.77 5.04 -3.73
CA LYS A 96 -7.61 5.16 -2.83
C LYS A 96 -6.42 4.34 -3.31
N TRP A 97 -6.68 3.15 -3.86
CA TRP A 97 -5.65 2.33 -4.47
C TRP A 97 -5.00 3.05 -5.66
N ASP A 98 -5.80 3.67 -6.53
CA ASP A 98 -5.29 4.42 -7.68
C ASP A 98 -4.46 5.63 -7.25
N ALA A 99 -4.89 6.35 -6.21
CA ALA A 99 -4.10 7.43 -5.62
C ALA A 99 -2.77 6.93 -5.03
N PHE A 100 -2.76 5.76 -4.39
CA PHE A 100 -1.53 5.12 -3.92
C PHE A 100 -0.61 4.76 -5.10
N VAL A 101 -1.15 4.13 -6.15
CA VAL A 101 -0.38 3.77 -7.36
C VAL A 101 0.19 5.00 -8.06
N LEU A 102 -0.52 6.12 -8.09
CA LEU A 102 0.00 7.39 -8.61
C LEU A 102 1.19 7.90 -7.80
N GLY A 103 1.10 7.89 -6.47
CA GLY A 103 2.23 8.25 -5.60
C GLY A 103 3.44 7.33 -5.76
N VAL A 104 3.20 6.02 -5.94
CA VAL A 104 4.25 5.03 -6.26
C VAL A 104 4.92 5.36 -7.59
N LYS A 105 4.15 5.69 -8.63
CA LYS A 105 4.70 6.08 -9.94
C LYS A 105 5.45 7.42 -9.89
N ALA A 106 5.04 8.33 -9.02
CA ALA A 106 5.73 9.58 -8.76
C ALA A 106 7.01 9.42 -7.90
N GLY A 107 7.29 8.22 -7.38
CA GLY A 107 8.48 7.93 -6.58
C GLY A 107 8.39 8.36 -5.12
N GLU A 108 7.19 8.72 -4.63
CA GLU A 108 6.98 9.22 -3.26
C GLU A 108 7.40 8.22 -2.19
N PHE A 109 7.41 6.92 -2.51
CA PHE A 109 7.68 5.82 -1.59
C PHE A 109 9.06 5.17 -1.77
N ASP A 110 9.88 5.64 -2.72
CA ASP A 110 11.17 5.00 -3.06
C ASP A 110 12.18 5.07 -1.92
N HIS A 111 12.13 6.14 -1.12
CA HIS A 111 12.99 6.31 0.06
C HIS A 111 12.72 5.29 1.19
N PHE A 112 11.64 4.50 1.11
CA PHE A 112 11.38 3.40 2.07
C PHE A 112 12.17 2.13 1.76
N VAL A 113 12.84 2.06 0.60
CA VAL A 113 13.64 0.90 0.17
C VAL A 113 15.09 1.24 -0.12
N ASP A 114 15.43 2.52 -0.18
CA ASP A 114 16.78 3.05 -0.30
C ASP A 114 17.40 3.14 1.11
N ALA A 115 18.03 2.05 1.57
CA ALA A 115 18.73 1.94 2.86
C ALA A 115 20.09 1.27 2.69
#